data_AF-A0A420NC45-F1
#
_entry.id   AF-A0A420NC45-F1
#
_cell.length_a   1.000
_cell.length_b   1.000
_cell.length_c   1.000
_cell.angle_alpha   90.00
_cell.angle_beta   90.00
_cell.angle_gamma   90.00
#
_symmetry.space_group_name_H-M   'P 1'
#
loop_
_entity.id
_entity.type
_entity.pdbx_description
1 polymer ?
#
loop_
_entity_poly.entity_id
_entity_poly.type
_entity_poly.pdbx_seq_one_letter_code
_entity_poly.pdbx_strand_id
1 'polypeptide(L)'
;MPNTFEPTQSPSTLGKWLEELYDRIICQPDDEVLISAFKECVAEDFIARINHDQYSRQDYMKAILDFRVDNTTRIESTQELRCWNAPDNSGGGCVSQLVHLVDVNKKTGASTKSSTLLIANIKVVNGQRVWTELTEILNVPE
;
A
#
# COMPACT_ATOMS: atom_id res chain seq x y z
N MET A 1 -24.21 23.62 -4.55
CA MET A 1 -22.94 23.80 -5.30
C MET A 1 -22.56 22.45 -5.85
N PRO A 2 -22.25 22.29 -7.15
CA PRO A 2 -21.77 21.01 -7.65
C PRO A 2 -20.39 20.76 -7.03
N ASN A 3 -20.23 19.64 -6.32
CA ASN A 3 -18.92 19.14 -5.92
C ASN A 3 -18.17 18.77 -7.20
N THR A 4 -17.41 19.70 -7.73
CA THR A 4 -16.44 19.41 -8.78
C THR A 4 -15.29 18.65 -8.12
N PHE A 5 -15.48 17.35 -7.90
CA PHE A 5 -14.37 16.46 -7.59
C PHE A 5 -13.38 16.58 -8.75
N GLU A 6 -12.13 16.87 -8.41
CA GLU A 6 -11.06 17.03 -9.40
C GLU A 6 -11.01 15.79 -10.29
N PRO A 7 -10.79 15.95 -11.61
CA PRO A 7 -10.61 14.80 -12.50
C PRO A 7 -9.50 13.91 -11.96
N THR A 8 -9.60 12.59 -12.17
CA THR A 8 -8.55 11.62 -11.84
C THR A 8 -7.23 12.08 -12.44
N GLN A 9 -6.38 12.66 -11.59
CA GLN A 9 -5.06 13.13 -11.99
C GLN A 9 -4.16 11.91 -12.19
N SER A 10 -3.22 12.00 -13.13
CA SER A 10 -2.16 11.00 -13.21
C SER A 10 -1.43 10.94 -11.87
N PRO A 11 -1.09 9.73 -11.37
CA PRO A 11 -0.46 9.58 -10.06
C PRO A 11 0.83 10.39 -10.00
N SER A 12 1.07 11.02 -8.85
CA SER A 12 2.32 11.72 -8.58
C SER A 12 3.51 10.75 -8.61
N THR A 13 4.73 11.27 -8.68
CA THR A 13 5.93 10.42 -8.59
C THR A 13 5.97 9.60 -7.29
N LEU A 14 5.47 10.16 -6.18
CA LEU A 14 5.33 9.44 -4.91
C LEU A 14 4.23 8.39 -4.97
N GLY A 15 3.06 8.72 -5.53
CA GLY A 15 1.95 7.78 -5.65
C GLY A 15 2.28 6.60 -6.55
N LYS A 16 2.98 6.84 -7.65
CA LYS A 16 3.47 5.77 -8.52
C LYS A 16 4.49 4.88 -7.81
N TRP A 17 5.43 5.48 -7.07
CA TRP A 17 6.39 4.72 -6.27
C TRP A 17 5.71 3.85 -5.21
N LEU A 18 4.67 4.38 -4.56
CA LEU A 18 3.89 3.65 -3.57
C LEU A 18 3.11 2.50 -4.22
N GLU A 19 2.48 2.72 -5.37
CA GLU A 19 1.77 1.69 -6.13
C GLU A 19 2.71 0.55 -6.55
N GLU A 20 3.91 0.87 -7.03
CA GLU A 20 4.95 -0.12 -7.37
C GLU A 20 5.42 -0.91 -6.13
N LEU A 21 5.57 -0.24 -4.98
CA LEU A 21 5.90 -0.90 -3.71
C LEU A 21 4.76 -1.82 -3.26
N TYR A 22 3.51 -1.35 -3.35
CA TYR A 22 2.33 -2.10 -2.93
C TYR A 22 2.13 -3.33 -3.81
N ASP A 23 2.37 -3.25 -5.13
CA ASP A 23 2.37 -4.41 -6.01
C ASP A 23 3.43 -5.44 -5.61
N ARG A 24 4.68 -5.02 -5.35
CA ARG A 24 5.75 -5.89 -4.87
C ARG A 24 5.40 -6.58 -3.55
N ILE A 25 4.79 -5.85 -2.63
CA ILE A 25 4.49 -6.33 -1.28
C ILE A 25 3.19 -7.13 -1.21
N ILE A 26 2.18 -6.87 -2.04
CA ILE A 26 0.86 -7.49 -1.89
C ILE A 26 0.53 -8.43 -3.05
N CYS A 27 0.83 -8.05 -4.29
CA CYS A 27 0.40 -8.78 -5.49
C CYS A 27 1.42 -9.81 -5.99
N GLN A 28 2.71 -9.51 -5.90
CA GLN A 28 3.75 -10.40 -6.42
C GLN A 28 3.80 -11.72 -5.64
N PRO A 29 3.64 -12.90 -6.29
CA PRO A 29 3.46 -14.17 -5.58
C PRO A 29 4.76 -14.74 -4.98
N ASP A 30 5.92 -14.15 -5.27
CA ASP A 30 7.20 -14.56 -4.72
C ASP A 30 7.45 -13.86 -3.38
N ASP A 31 7.57 -14.65 -2.31
CA ASP A 31 7.76 -14.13 -0.96
C ASP A 31 9.15 -13.51 -0.76
N GLU A 32 10.17 -13.92 -1.53
CA GLU A 32 11.49 -13.28 -1.47
C GLU A 32 11.45 -11.85 -2.01
N VAL A 33 10.57 -11.57 -2.99
CA VAL A 33 10.36 -10.21 -3.51
C VAL A 33 9.75 -9.32 -2.43
N LEU A 34 8.76 -9.83 -1.69
CA LEU A 34 8.17 -9.13 -0.53
C LEU A 34 9.24 -8.88 0.54
N ILE A 35 9.98 -9.92 0.93
CA ILE A 35 11.02 -9.83 1.98
C ILE A 35 12.10 -8.82 1.59
N SER A 36 12.54 -8.82 0.32
CA SER A 36 13.51 -7.83 -0.17
C SER A 36 12.93 -6.42 -0.19
N ALA A 37 11.68 -6.26 -0.63
CA ALA A 37 10.99 -4.97 -0.63
C ALA A 37 10.86 -4.39 0.79
N PHE A 38 10.55 -5.23 1.79
CA PHE A 38 10.54 -4.80 3.19
C PHE A 38 11.92 -4.34 3.65
N LYS A 39 13.00 -5.07 3.31
CA LYS A 39 14.38 -4.69 3.67
C LYS A 39 14.83 -3.39 3.03
N GLU A 40 14.45 -3.16 1.78
CA GLU A 40 14.90 -2.02 0.98
C GLU A 40 14.06 -0.76 1.21
N CYS A 41 12.73 -0.92 1.28
CA CYS A 41 11.79 0.17 1.10
C CYS A 41 10.88 0.40 2.30
N VAL A 42 10.98 -0.38 3.38
CA VAL A 42 10.16 -0.22 4.58
C VAL A 42 11.08 0.03 5.78
N ALA A 43 10.90 1.16 6.47
CA ALA A 43 11.74 1.55 7.58
C ALA A 43 11.65 0.55 8.75
N GLU A 44 12.75 0.33 9.48
CA GLU A 44 12.79 -0.63 10.60
C GLU A 44 11.78 -0.29 11.73
N ASP A 45 11.49 1.01 11.92
CA ASP A 45 10.51 1.53 12.88
C ASP A 45 9.10 1.71 12.28
N PHE A 46 8.83 1.12 11.12
CA PHE A 46 7.54 1.21 10.44
C PHE A 46 6.38 0.73 11.33
N ILE A 47 5.27 1.48 11.26
CA ILE A 47 4.01 1.15 11.89
C ILE A 47 2.91 1.15 10.83
N ALA A 48 2.12 0.07 10.81
CA ALA A 48 0.86 0.02 10.07
C ALA A 48 -0.32 0.10 11.04
N ARG A 49 -1.35 0.87 10.65
CA ARG A 49 -2.64 0.94 11.31
C ARG A 49 -3.69 0.55 10.29
N ILE A 50 -4.40 -0.56 10.51
CA ILE A 50 -5.40 -1.04 9.57
C ILE A 50 -6.70 -1.18 10.34
N ASN A 51 -7.71 -0.41 9.95
CA ASN A 51 -8.93 -0.23 10.71
C ASN A 51 -8.61 0.19 12.17
N HIS A 52 -8.96 -0.62 13.16
CA HIS A 52 -8.68 -0.32 14.58
C HIS A 52 -7.40 -0.99 15.10
N ASP A 53 -6.74 -1.81 14.29
CA ASP A 53 -5.57 -2.59 14.67
C ASP A 53 -4.27 -1.86 14.36
N GLN A 54 -3.23 -2.18 15.11
CA GLN A 54 -1.88 -1.68 14.91
C GLN A 54 -0.89 -2.84 14.77
N TYR A 55 0.00 -2.73 13.79
CA TYR A 55 1.00 -3.74 13.45
C TYR A 55 2.40 -3.10 13.46
N SER A 56 3.37 -3.82 14.03
CA SER A 56 4.78 -3.54 13.77
C SER A 56 5.13 -3.91 12.33
N ARG A 57 6.30 -3.47 11.83
CA ARG A 57 6.84 -3.95 10.55
C ARG A 57 6.84 -5.47 10.42
N GLN A 58 7.26 -6.18 11.48
CA GLN A 58 7.34 -7.64 11.46
C GLN A 58 5.96 -8.27 11.44
N ASP A 59 5.03 -7.77 12.24
CA ASP A 59 3.66 -8.31 12.29
C ASP A 59 2.90 -8.03 10.98
N TYR A 60 3.10 -6.85 10.39
CA TYR A 60 2.50 -6.51 9.10
C TYR A 60 3.03 -7.41 7.97
N MET A 61 4.36 -7.58 7.90
CA MET A 61 5.00 -8.50 6.96
C MET A 61 4.48 -9.94 7.14
N LYS A 62 4.38 -10.40 8.39
CA LYS A 62 3.87 -11.73 8.72
C LYS A 62 2.41 -11.89 8.29
N ALA A 63 1.55 -10.90 8.56
CA ALA A 63 0.15 -10.94 8.19
C ALA A 63 -0.04 -11.09 6.67
N ILE A 64 0.78 -10.38 5.88
CA ILE A 64 0.75 -10.50 4.41
C ILE A 64 1.21 -11.89 3.95
N LEU A 65 2.31 -12.40 4.51
CA LEU A 65 2.81 -13.74 4.18
C LEU A 65 1.78 -14.83 4.53
N ASP A 66 1.17 -14.74 5.72
CA ASP A 66 0.12 -15.66 6.14
C ASP A 66 -1.10 -15.61 5.20
N PHE A 67 -1.54 -14.40 4.82
CA PHE A 67 -2.64 -14.20 3.89
C PHE A 67 -2.37 -14.81 2.51
N ARG A 68 -1.13 -14.66 2.02
CA ARG A 68 -0.67 -15.20 0.74
C ARG A 68 -0.62 -16.71 0.69
N VAL A 69 -0.58 -17.43 1.81
CA VAL A 69 -0.62 -18.90 1.82
C VAL A 69 -1.84 -19.40 1.06
N ASP A 70 -3.00 -18.80 1.33
CA ASP A 70 -4.28 -19.24 0.78
C ASP A 70 -4.81 -18.36 -0.36
N ASN A 71 -4.24 -17.17 -0.59
CA ASN A 71 -4.78 -16.20 -1.54
C ASN A 71 -3.74 -15.65 -2.54
N THR A 72 -4.22 -15.24 -3.71
CA THR A 72 -3.50 -14.36 -4.64
C THR A 72 -4.25 -13.04 -4.75
N THR A 73 -3.53 -11.92 -4.69
CA THR A 73 -4.13 -10.58 -4.81
C THR A 73 -3.75 -9.95 -6.13
N ARG A 74 -4.67 -9.18 -6.71
CA ARG A 74 -4.39 -8.23 -7.79
C ARG A 74 -4.99 -6.87 -7.49
N ILE A 75 -4.30 -5.81 -7.91
CA ILE A 75 -4.86 -4.47 -7.95
C ILE A 75 -5.80 -4.37 -9.16
N GLU A 76 -7.04 -3.97 -8.92
CA GLU A 76 -8.02 -3.68 -9.97
C GLU A 76 -7.96 -2.21 -10.39
N SER A 77 -7.78 -1.30 -9.44
CA SER A 77 -7.53 0.11 -9.73
C SER A 77 -6.89 0.82 -8.53
N THR A 78 -6.13 1.86 -8.83
CA THR A 78 -5.56 2.80 -7.85
C THR A 78 -6.02 4.21 -8.21
N GLN A 79 -6.55 4.94 -7.25
CA GLN A 79 -6.86 6.36 -7.37
C GLN A 79 -6.07 7.15 -6.34
N GLU A 80 -5.13 7.97 -6.78
CA GLU A 80 -4.52 8.98 -5.90
C GLU A 80 -5.54 10.07 -5.57
N LEU A 81 -5.78 10.31 -4.28
CA LEU A 81 -6.69 11.35 -3.81
C LEU A 81 -5.93 12.66 -3.52
N ARG A 82 -4.78 12.53 -2.87
CA ARG A 82 -3.91 13.64 -2.47
C ARG A 82 -2.47 13.17 -2.38
N CYS A 83 -1.57 14.08 -2.75
CA CYS A 83 -0.15 13.95 -2.54
C CYS A 83 0.38 15.27 -1.97
N TRP A 84 1.20 15.17 -0.93
CA TRP A 84 1.99 16.26 -0.39
C TRP A 84 3.46 15.91 -0.54
N ASN A 85 4.20 16.73 -1.28
CA ASN A 85 5.66 16.59 -1.40
C ASN A 85 6.33 17.40 -0.30
N ALA A 86 7.36 16.83 0.33
CA ALA A 86 8.16 17.55 1.30
C ALA A 86 8.82 18.79 0.66
N PRO A 87 8.82 19.95 1.33
CA PRO A 87 9.31 21.21 0.76
C PRO A 87 10.83 21.25 0.58
N ASP A 88 11.54 20.29 1.18
CA ASP A 88 12.99 20.14 1.08
C ASP A 88 13.44 19.51 -0.25
N ASN A 89 12.50 19.15 -1.14
CA ASN A 89 12.76 18.47 -2.41
C ASN A 89 13.54 17.15 -2.25
N SER A 90 13.49 16.54 -1.07
CA SER A 90 14.09 15.22 -0.81
C SER A 90 13.51 14.13 -1.71
N GLY A 91 12.27 14.33 -2.18
CA GLY A 91 11.48 13.31 -2.87
C GLY A 91 10.70 12.40 -1.90
N GLY A 92 10.64 12.76 -0.62
CA GLY A 92 9.71 12.22 0.38
C GLY A 92 8.42 13.05 0.46
N GLY A 93 7.48 12.58 1.29
CA GLY A 93 6.17 13.20 1.43
C GLY A 93 5.11 12.29 2.03
N CYS A 94 3.85 12.58 1.71
CA CYS A 94 2.69 11.81 2.13
C CYS A 94 1.73 11.64 0.95
N VAL A 95 1.19 10.44 0.77
CA VAL A 95 0.23 10.14 -0.32
C VAL A 95 -0.95 9.39 0.26
N SER A 96 -2.17 9.75 -0.19
CA SER A 96 -3.38 8.98 0.07
C SER A 96 -3.94 8.40 -1.23
N GLN A 97 -4.25 7.10 -1.22
CA GLN A 97 -4.80 6.39 -2.38
C GLN A 97 -6.02 5.57 -1.97
N LEU A 98 -7.02 5.53 -2.84
CA LEU A 98 -8.08 4.51 -2.79
C LEU A 98 -7.70 3.39 -3.75
N VAL A 99 -7.49 2.19 -3.21
CA VAL A 99 -7.09 1.00 -3.97
C VAL A 99 -8.23 0.00 -3.95
N HIS A 100 -8.59 -0.53 -5.12
CA HIS A 100 -9.51 -1.66 -5.26
C HIS A 100 -8.70 -2.91 -5.56
N LEU A 101 -8.98 -3.97 -4.81
CA LEU A 101 -8.26 -5.24 -4.86
C LEU A 101 -9.21 -6.36 -5.22
N VAL A 102 -8.66 -7.41 -5.83
CA VAL A 102 -9.34 -8.69 -5.97
C VAL A 102 -8.44 -9.78 -5.43
N ASP A 103 -8.94 -10.46 -4.42
CA ASP A 103 -8.31 -11.62 -3.80
C ASP A 103 -8.96 -12.89 -4.35
N VAL A 104 -8.15 -13.88 -4.70
CA VAL A 104 -8.62 -15.18 -5.19
C VAL A 104 -8.06 -16.25 -4.27
N ASN A 105 -8.96 -17.04 -3.67
CA ASN A 105 -8.56 -18.18 -2.86
C ASN A 105 -7.98 -19.27 -3.76
N LYS A 106 -6.75 -19.70 -3.48
CA LYS A 106 -5.99 -20.65 -4.30
C LYS A 106 -6.62 -22.05 -4.35
N LYS A 107 -7.35 -22.45 -3.31
CA LYS A 107 -7.98 -23.77 -3.20
C LYS A 107 -9.34 -23.84 -3.87
N THR A 108 -10.18 -22.83 -3.64
CA THR A 108 -11.58 -22.84 -4.10
C THR A 108 -11.79 -22.08 -5.40
N GLY A 109 -10.87 -21.19 -5.77
CA GLY A 109 -11.04 -20.24 -6.88
C GLY A 109 -12.07 -19.14 -6.60
N ALA A 110 -12.63 -19.06 -5.38
CA ALA A 110 -13.54 -18.00 -5.00
C ALA A 110 -12.83 -16.65 -5.01
N SER A 111 -13.50 -15.63 -5.55
CA SER A 111 -12.96 -14.27 -5.60
C SER A 111 -13.70 -13.33 -4.66
N THR A 112 -12.94 -12.49 -3.97
CA THR A 112 -13.42 -11.43 -3.10
C THR A 112 -12.87 -10.11 -3.61
N LYS A 113 -13.76 -9.13 -3.82
CA LYS A 113 -13.36 -7.76 -4.15
C LYS A 113 -13.29 -6.95 -2.88
N SER A 114 -12.21 -6.23 -2.62
CA SER A 114 -12.07 -5.36 -1.45
C SER A 114 -11.62 -3.96 -1.88
N SER A 115 -11.72 -2.99 -0.98
CA SER A 115 -11.12 -1.68 -1.19
C SER A 115 -10.46 -1.17 0.08
N THR A 116 -9.35 -0.46 -0.08
CA THR A 116 -8.64 0.19 1.02
C THR A 116 -8.39 1.65 0.69
N LEU A 117 -8.75 2.55 1.60
CA LEU A 117 -8.22 3.90 1.62
C LEU A 117 -6.94 3.87 2.45
N LEU A 118 -5.80 4.06 1.80
CA LEU A 118 -4.50 4.09 2.46
C LEU A 118 -3.92 5.50 2.48
N ILE A 119 -3.18 5.80 3.54
CA ILE A 119 -2.33 6.98 3.70
C ILE A 119 -0.93 6.48 4.04
N ALA A 120 0.06 6.87 3.24
CA ALA A 120 1.44 6.47 3.39
C ALA A 120 2.35 7.67 3.66
N ASN A 121 3.13 7.60 4.74
CA ASN A 121 4.21 8.54 5.01
C ASN A 121 5.53 7.96 4.47
N ILE A 122 6.22 8.74 3.65
CA ILE A 122 7.41 8.32 2.91
C ILE A 122 8.53 9.31 3.23
N LYS A 123 9.64 8.81 3.74
CA LYS A 123 10.86 9.59 3.94
C LYS A 123 11.93 9.20 2.93
N VAL A 124 12.99 9.99 2.84
CA VAL A 124 14.20 9.61 2.12
C VAL A 124 15.33 9.44 3.12
N VAL A 125 15.88 8.24 3.18
CA VAL A 125 16.99 7.87 4.07
C VAL A 125 18.12 7.39 3.18
N ASN A 126 19.32 7.98 3.33
CA ASN A 126 20.49 7.66 2.51
C ASN A 126 20.23 7.75 0.99
N GLY A 127 19.38 8.68 0.56
CA GLY A 127 19.02 8.87 -0.85
C GLY A 127 17.95 7.91 -1.39
N GLN A 128 17.42 7.01 -0.56
CA GLN A 128 16.38 6.05 -0.95
C GLN A 128 15.04 6.37 -0.26
N ARG A 129 13.94 6.27 -1.00
CA ARG A 129 12.59 6.36 -0.42
C ARG A 129 12.33 5.16 0.48
N VAL A 130 11.82 5.43 1.68
CA VAL A 130 11.41 4.44 2.66
C VAL A 130 10.01 4.76 3.16
N TRP A 131 9.17 3.74 3.23
CA TRP A 131 7.84 3.81 3.80
C TRP A 131 7.93 3.70 5.31
N THR A 132 7.46 4.72 6.03
CA THR A 132 7.63 4.83 7.49
C THR A 132 6.35 4.62 8.26
N GLU A 133 5.20 4.91 7.65
CA GLU A 133 3.91 4.70 8.30
C GLU A 133 2.82 4.46 7.28
N LEU A 134 1.90 3.58 7.65
CA LEU A 134 0.69 3.27 6.92
C LEU A 134 -0.54 3.44 7.82
N THR A 135 -1.57 4.10 7.31
CA THR A 135 -2.92 4.03 7.86
C THR A 135 -3.88 3.58 6.76
N GLU A 136 -4.67 2.56 7.04
CA GLU A 136 -5.66 1.99 6.12
C GLU A 136 -7.05 1.91 6.74
N ILE A 137 -8.05 2.17 5.91
CA ILE A 137 -9.43 1.76 6.16
C ILE A 137 -9.75 0.69 5.10
N LEU A 138 -9.67 -0.57 5.52
CA LEU A 138 -9.92 -1.73 4.67
C LEU A 138 -11.39 -2.16 4.80
N ASN A 139 -12.08 -2.15 3.67
CA ASN A 139 -13.43 -2.68 3.52
C ASN A 139 -13.39 -3.97 2.70
N VAL A 140 -13.85 -5.05 3.33
CA VAL A 140 -14.11 -6.33 2.69
C VAL A 140 -15.64 -6.51 2.66
N PRO A 141 -16.25 -6.96 1.55
CA PRO A 141 -17.67 -7.28 1.50
C PRO A 141 -18.01 -8.33 2.56
N GLU A 142 -19.15 -8.14 3.22
CA GLU A 142 -19.77 -9.13 4.11
C GLU A 142 -20.17 -10.41 3.38
#